data_AF-A0A0C3MLA6-F1
#
_entry.id   AF-A0A0C3MLA6-F1
#
_cell.length_a   1.000
_cell.length_b   1.000
_cell.length_c   1.000
_cell.angle_alpha   90.00
_cell.angle_beta   90.00
_cell.angle_gamma   90.00
#
_symmetry.space_group_name_H-M   'P 1'
#
loop_
_entity.id
_entity.type
_entity.pdbx_description
1 polymer ?
#
loop_
_entity_poly.entity_id
_entity_poly.type
_entity_poly.pdbx_seq_one_letter_code
_entity_poly.pdbx_strand_id
1 'polypeptide(L)' 'MEQAEKDMRTITQKRTLSQGGVLPSSKTKYKKRSRATPPGKCHSCFSTETPEWRRGPDGARTLCNACGLHYAKMMKRQ' A
#
# COMPACT_ATOMS: atom_id res chain seq x y z
N MET A 1 -29.05 -16.23 0.63
CA MET A 1 -28.74 -14.85 1.06
C MET A 1 -28.25 -14.81 2.49
N GLU A 2 -28.90 -15.55 3.40
CA GLU A 2 -28.53 -15.60 4.82
C GLU A 2 -27.08 -16.03 5.12
N GLN A 3 -26.49 -16.95 4.34
CA GLN A 3 -25.10 -17.38 4.54
C GLN A 3 -24.09 -16.26 4.23
N ALA A 4 -24.34 -15.45 3.20
CA ALA A 4 -23.44 -14.36 2.81
C ALA A 4 -23.41 -13.23 3.86
N GLU A 5 -24.53 -12.98 4.54
CA GLU A 5 -24.61 -11.99 5.63
C GLU A 5 -23.87 -12.47 6.89
N LYS A 6 -23.97 -13.77 7.20
CA LYS A 6 -23.22 -14.40 8.29
C LYS A 6 -21.71 -14.37 8.02
N ASP A 7 -21.30 -14.61 6.78
CA ASP A 7 -19.89 -14.54 6.38
C ASP A 7 -19.35 -13.10 6.47
N MET A 8 -20.12 -12.09 6.02
CA MET A 8 -19.76 -10.67 6.16
C MET A 8 -19.63 -10.22 7.61
N ARG A 9 -20.54 -10.66 8.50
CA ARG A 9 -20.46 -10.38 9.95
C ARG A 9 -19.26 -11.05 10.61
N THR A 10 -18.92 -12.27 10.19
CA THR A 10 -17.74 -12.98 10.68
C THR A 10 -16.44 -12.33 10.19
N ILE A 11 -16.44 -11.79 8.96
CA ILE A 11 -15.31 -11.01 8.43
C ILE A 11 -15.10 -9.70 9.21
N THR A 12 -16.16 -9.02 9.62
CA THR A 12 -16.04 -7.82 10.47
C THR A 12 -15.54 -8.15 11.87
N GLN A 13 -16.04 -9.22 12.50
CA GLN A 13 -15.59 -9.66 13.84
C GLN A 13 -14.14 -10.15 13.87
N LYS A 14 -13.66 -10.87 12.84
CA LYS A 14 -12.25 -11.31 12.79
C LYS A 14 -11.26 -10.17 12.52
N ARG A 15 -11.72 -9.09 11.90
CA ARG A 15 -10.92 -7.91 11.55
C ARG A 15 -10.69 -6.97 12.73
N THR A 16 -11.60 -6.94 13.72
CA THR A 16 -11.40 -6.21 14.99
C THR A 16 -10.41 -6.93 15.92
N LEU A 17 -10.37 -8.26 15.89
CA LEU A 17 -9.47 -9.08 16.73
C LEU A 17 -8.03 -9.15 16.21
N SER A 18 -7.81 -8.87 14.92
CA SER A 18 -6.48 -8.89 14.29
C SER A 18 -5.76 -7.52 14.29
N GLN A 19 -6.37 -6.50 14.91
CA GLN A 19 -5.80 -5.15 15.00
C GLN A 19 -5.60 -4.72 16.46
N GLY A 20 -4.74 -5.46 17.16
CA GLY A 20 -4.35 -5.21 18.55
C GLY A 20 -2.89 -5.57 18.84
N GLY A 21 -1.98 -5.27 17.92
CA GLY A 21 -0.53 -5.49 18.09
C GLY A 21 0.23 -4.18 18.33
N VAL A 22 0.17 -3.63 19.55
CA VAL A 22 1.17 -2.65 20.01
C VAL A 22 2.40 -3.42 20.50
N LEU A 23 3.33 -3.73 19.59
CA LEU A 23 4.66 -4.21 20.02
C LEU A 23 5.49 -3.02 20.53
N PRO A 24 6.10 -3.12 21.73
CA PRO A 24 7.15 -2.22 22.13
C PRO A 24 8.48 -2.71 21.54
N SER A 25 9.28 -1.79 21.01
CA SER A 25 10.75 -1.80 21.05
C SER A 25 11.38 -1.25 19.78
N SER A 26 12.43 -0.47 20.03
CA SER A 26 13.48 -0.08 19.12
C SER A 26 13.14 1.08 18.20
N LYS A 27 13.61 2.26 18.65
CA LYS A 27 13.79 3.48 17.86
C LYS A 27 14.71 3.21 16.66
N THR A 28 14.22 2.50 15.64
CA THR A 28 14.68 2.76 14.30
C THR A 28 14.07 4.09 13.92
N LYS A 29 14.93 5.04 13.61
CA LYS A 29 14.59 6.35 13.10
C LYS A 29 13.69 6.10 11.88
N TYR A 30 12.37 6.01 12.05
CA TYR A 30 11.40 6.25 11.00
C TYR A 30 11.64 7.71 10.64
N LYS A 31 12.70 7.94 9.84
CA LYS A 31 13.01 9.19 9.19
C LYS A 31 11.70 9.49 8.50
N LYS A 32 10.89 10.35 9.13
CA LYS A 32 9.54 10.75 8.74
C LYS A 32 9.65 10.94 7.26
N ARG A 33 9.22 9.91 6.51
CA ARG A 33 9.66 9.72 5.12
C ARG A 33 9.29 11.02 4.50
N SER A 34 10.29 11.82 4.12
CA SER A 34 10.05 13.20 3.76
C SER A 34 8.88 13.13 2.81
N ARG A 35 7.88 13.99 2.99
CA ARG A 35 6.79 14.12 2.04
C ARG A 35 7.39 14.71 0.76
N ALA A 36 8.40 14.04 0.20
CA ALA A 36 8.93 14.26 -1.11
C ALA A 36 7.69 14.31 -1.97
N THR A 37 7.49 15.50 -2.53
CA THR A 37 6.41 15.80 -3.44
C THR A 37 6.42 14.66 -4.44
N PRO A 38 5.33 13.87 -4.52
CA PRO A 38 5.29 12.80 -5.49
C PRO A 38 5.59 13.41 -6.86
N PRO A 39 6.42 12.77 -7.70
CA PRO A 39 6.59 13.22 -9.06
C PRO A 39 5.21 13.37 -9.67
N GLY A 40 4.89 14.55 -10.18
CA GLY A 40 3.55 14.86 -10.69
C GLY A 40 3.11 14.00 -11.87
N LYS A 41 3.89 12.99 -12.27
CA LYS A 41 3.64 12.02 -13.32
C LYS A 41 4.25 10.65 -12.99
N CYS A 42 3.57 9.58 -13.39
CA CYS A 42 4.07 8.21 -13.31
C CYS A 42 5.29 8.02 -14.21
N HIS A 43 6.33 7.34 -13.73
CA HIS A 43 7.51 7.07 -14.55
C HIS A 43 7.27 6.06 -15.69
N SER A 44 6.27 5.18 -15.54
CA SER A 44 5.99 4.12 -16.52
C SER A 44 4.93 4.51 -17.55
N CYS A 45 3.85 5.16 -17.13
CA CYS A 45 2.75 5.54 -18.03
C CYS A 45 2.55 7.05 -18.17
N PHE A 46 3.39 7.87 -17.52
CA PHE A 46 3.32 9.34 -17.53
C PHE A 46 2.01 9.97 -17.07
N SER A 47 1.07 9.17 -16.56
CA SER A 47 -0.18 9.66 -15.98
C SER A 47 0.10 10.54 -14.76
N THR A 48 -0.51 11.72 -14.74
CA THR A 48 -0.44 12.70 -13.66
C THR A 48 -1.54 12.50 -12.61
N GLU A 49 -2.60 11.79 -12.98
CA GLU A 49 -3.77 11.53 -12.15
C GLU A 49 -3.72 10.11 -11.61
N THR A 50 -3.59 9.97 -10.29
CA THR A 50 -3.67 8.67 -9.65
C THR A 50 -4.17 8.81 -8.21
N PRO A 51 -5.04 7.91 -7.74
CA PRO A 51 -5.53 7.94 -6.37
C PRO A 51 -4.43 7.62 -5.34
N GLU A 52 -3.38 6.89 -5.75
CA GLU A 52 -2.28 6.52 -4.87
C GLU A 52 -0.95 6.40 -5.64
N TRP A 53 0.08 7.05 -5.11
CA TRP A 53 1.44 6.94 -5.63
C TRP A 53 2.20 5.81 -4.95
N ARG A 54 2.65 4.85 -5.73
CA ARG A 54 3.40 3.66 -5.29
C ARG A 54 4.89 3.80 -5.54
N ARG A 55 5.69 2.94 -4.89
CA ARG A 55 7.14 2.90 -5.09
C ARG A 55 7.48 2.18 -6.39
N GLY A 56 8.45 2.73 -7.10
CA GLY A 56 9.00 2.13 -8.31
C GLY A 56 10.52 1.95 -8.20
N PRO A 57 11.18 1.64 -9.32
CA PRO A 57 12.63 1.39 -9.36
C PRO A 57 13.44 2.62 -8.92
N ASP A 58 12.99 3.81 -9.31
CA ASP A 58 13.64 5.09 -9.02
C ASP A 58 13.36 5.61 -7.58
N GLY A 59 12.60 4.85 -6.78
CA GLY A 59 12.39 5.16 -5.36
C GLY A 59 10.92 5.37 -4.97
N ALA A 60 10.71 6.23 -3.96
CA ALA A 60 9.41 6.38 -3.33
C ALA A 60 8.45 7.23 -4.19
N ARG A 61 7.20 6.75 -4.36
CA ARG A 61 6.09 7.47 -5.02
C ARG A 61 6.30 7.75 -6.52
N THR A 62 7.12 6.97 -7.22
CA THR A 62 7.48 7.20 -8.63
C THR A 62 6.50 6.59 -9.64
N LEU A 63 5.60 5.72 -9.20
CA LEU A 63 4.63 5.04 -10.05
C LEU A 63 3.19 5.33 -9.61
N CYS A 64 2.27 5.33 -10.55
CA CYS A 64 0.84 5.33 -10.25
C CYS A 64 0.41 4.00 -9.63
N ASN A 65 -0.83 3.94 -9.16
CA ASN A 65 -1.37 2.74 -8.52
C ASN A 65 -1.26 1.49 -9.42
N ALA A 66 -1.64 1.59 -10.70
CA ALA A 66 -1.60 0.45 -11.63
C ALA A 66 -0.17 -0.03 -11.91
N CYS A 67 0.72 0.89 -12.32
CA CYS A 67 2.11 0.56 -12.63
C CYS A 67 2.87 0.05 -11.39
N GLY A 68 2.62 0.63 -10.22
CA GLY A 68 3.27 0.19 -8.98
C GLY A 68 2.84 -1.19 -8.52
N LEU A 69 1.58 -1.58 -8.74
CA LEU A 69 1.11 -2.96 -8.48
C LEU A 69 1.76 -3.95 -9.44
N HIS A 70 1.85 -3.61 -10.72
CA HIS A 70 2.53 -4.44 -11.72
C HIS A 70 4.01 -4.63 -11.38
N TYR A 71 4.71 -3.53 -11.08
CA TYR A 71 6.11 -3.56 -10.67
C TYR A 71 6.33 -4.41 -9.42
N ALA A 72 5.51 -4.24 -8.38
CA ALA A 72 5.61 -5.04 -7.16
C ALA A 72 5.39 -6.54 -7.41
N LYS A 73 4.47 -6.89 -8.34
CA LYS A 73 4.25 -8.28 -8.76
C LYS A 73 5.45 -8.84 -9.53
N MET A 74 6.05 -8.04 -10.40
CA MET A 74 7.26 -8.41 -11.14
C MET A 74 8.44 -8.64 -10.19
N MET A 75 8.68 -7.73 -9.25
CA MET A 75 9.78 -7.79 -8.28
C MET A 75 9.66 -8.94 -7.28
N LYS A 76 8.45 -9.39 -6.94
CA LYS A 76 8.23 -10.53 -6.02
C LYS A 76 8.42 -11.91 -6.66
N ARG A 77 8.54 -11.98 -7.99
CA ARG A 77 8.76 -13.23 -8.72
C ARG A 77 10.23 -13.44 -9.07
N GLN A 78 11.11 -12.54 -8.63
CA GLN A 78 12.56 -12.65 -8.66
C GLN A 78 13.05 -13.06 -7.26
#